data_AF-A0A0B1S9K8-F1
#
_entry.id   AF-A0A0B1S9K8-F1
#
_cell.length_a   1.000
_cell.length_b   1.000
_cell.length_c   1.000
_cell.angle_alpha   90.00
_cell.angle_beta   90.00
_cell.angle_gamma   90.00
#
_symmetry.space_group_name_H-M   'P 1'
#
loop_
_entity.id
_entity.type
_entity.pdbx_description
1 polymer ?
#
loop_
_entity_poly.entity_id
_entity_poly.type
_entity_poly.pdbx_seq_one_letter_code
_entity_poly.pdbx_strand_id
1 'polypeptide(L)'
;MPPHDLRLKKGAIVMLLRNLDVSAGLYNGTRLIVENFGRHTLGCRFACGERRGRYVLLGNYTDKGLSFRHRRTQFPIRLALSP
;
A
#
# COMPACT_ATOMS: atom_id res chain seq x y z
N MET A 1 -1.16 6.82 -12.67
CA MET A 1 -2.21 7.28 -11.74
C MET A 1 -2.87 6.04 -11.12
N PRO A 2 -2.91 5.87 -9.79
CA PRO A 2 -3.57 4.71 -9.18
C PRO A 2 -5.07 4.70 -9.54
N PRO A 3 -5.70 3.51 -9.61
CA PRO A 3 -7.10 3.39 -9.98
C PRO A 3 -8.00 4.19 -9.04
N HIS A 4 -9.06 4.78 -9.59
CA HIS A 4 -10.01 5.60 -8.83
C HIS A 4 -10.85 4.78 -7.83
N ASP A 5 -10.99 3.48 -8.09
CA ASP A 5 -11.59 2.49 -7.20
C ASP A 5 -10.56 1.38 -6.98
N LEU A 6 -10.09 1.23 -5.74
CA LEU A 6 -9.12 0.22 -5.36
C LEU A 6 -9.84 -0.93 -4.64
N ARG A 7 -10.17 -1.98 -5.40
CA ARG A 7 -10.80 -3.19 -4.86
C ARG A 7 -9.74 -4.20 -4.48
N LEU A 8 -9.67 -4.54 -3.20
CA LEU A 8 -8.72 -5.50 -2.65
C LEU A 8 -9.48 -6.59 -1.89
N LYS A 9 -8.89 -7.79 -1.84
CA LYS A 9 -9.34 -8.91 -1.01
C LYS A 9 -8.25 -9.32 -0.03
N LYS A 10 -8.64 -9.96 1.08
CA LYS A 10 -7.67 -10.62 1.97
C LYS A 10 -6.90 -11.68 1.17
N GLY A 11 -5.60 -11.80 1.44
CA GLY A 11 -4.67 -12.65 0.71
C GLY A 11 -4.18 -12.07 -0.62
N ALA A 12 -4.70 -10.93 -1.09
CA ALA A 12 -4.18 -10.31 -2.31
C ALA A 12 -2.76 -9.80 -2.10
N ILE A 13 -1.90 -10.02 -3.09
CA ILE A 13 -0.57 -9.41 -3.13
C ILE A 13 -0.70 -8.02 -3.73
N VAL A 14 -0.21 -7.02 -3.01
CA VAL A 14 -0.14 -5.63 -3.42
C VAL A 14 1.30 -5.16 -3.44
N MET A 15 1.59 -4.12 -4.20
CA MET A 15 2.90 -3.51 -4.31
C MET A 15 2.81 -2.02 -4.02
N LEU A 16 3.71 -1.53 -3.16
CA LEU A 16 3.85 -0.09 -2.91
C LEU A 16 4.29 0.64 -4.20
N LEU A 17 3.69 1.79 -4.45
CA LEU A 17 3.96 2.66 -5.60
C LEU A 17 4.88 3.84 -5.26
N ARG A 18 5.18 4.04 -3.98
CA ARG A 18 6.04 5.12 -3.49
C ARG A 18 6.70 4.72 -2.18
N ASN A 19 7.76 5.43 -1.83
CA ASN A 19 8.40 5.31 -0.53
C ASN A 19 7.48 5.90 0.54
N LEU A 20 7.20 5.11 1.58
CA LEU A 20 6.47 5.53 2.77
C LEU A 20 7.41 5.65 3.96
N ASP A 21 8.22 4.62 4.17
CA ASP A 21 9.23 4.56 5.23
C ASP A 21 10.32 3.56 4.82
N VAL A 22 11.45 4.10 4.35
CA VAL A 22 12.56 3.29 3.85
C VAL A 22 13.21 2.49 4.98
N SER A 23 13.32 3.07 6.18
CA SER A 23 13.84 2.39 7.37
C SER A 23 12.94 1.22 7.80
N ALA A 24 11.63 1.36 7.60
CA ALA A 24 10.67 0.28 7.78
C ALA A 24 10.57 -0.72 6.60
N GLY A 25 11.39 -0.58 5.56
CA GLY A 25 11.34 -1.44 4.37
C GLY A 25 10.12 -1.20 3.46
N LEU A 26 9.40 -0.10 3.67
CA LEU A 26 8.25 0.34 2.89
C LEU A 26 8.69 1.30 1.79
N TYR A 27 9.44 0.77 0.82
CA TYR A 27 9.88 1.50 -0.36
C TYR A 27 9.08 1.07 -1.60
N ASN A 28 9.22 1.83 -2.68
CA ASN A 28 8.55 1.55 -3.95
C ASN A 28 8.94 0.17 -4.47
N GLY A 29 7.96 -0.66 -4.83
CA GLY A 29 8.19 -2.04 -5.26
C GLY A 29 8.08 -3.09 -4.15
N THR A 30 8.02 -2.70 -2.87
CA THR A 30 7.79 -3.66 -1.77
C THR A 30 6.46 -4.39 -1.98
N ARG A 31 6.50 -5.72 -2.00
CA ARG A 31 5.32 -6.58 -2.13
C ARG A 31 4.79 -6.97 -0.75
N LEU A 32 3.49 -6.79 -0.55
CA LEU A 32 2.80 -7.03 0.69
C LEU A 32 1.57 -7.92 0.44
N ILE A 33 1.18 -8.74 1.42
CA ILE A 33 -0.04 -9.55 1.40
C ILE A 33 -1.07 -8.87 2.29
N VAL A 34 -2.26 -8.60 1.77
CA VAL A 34 -3.34 -7.97 2.52
C VAL A 34 -3.93 -8.96 3.53
N GLU A 35 -4.00 -8.59 4.80
CA GLU A 35 -4.64 -9.41 5.84
C GLU A 35 -5.93 -8.78 6.36
N ASN A 36 -5.90 -7.48 6.67
CA ASN A 36 -6.98 -6.80 7.37
C ASN A 36 -7.29 -5.44 6.73
N PHE A 37 -8.56 -5.06 6.73
CA PHE A 37 -9.04 -3.76 6.29
C PHE A 37 -9.53 -2.96 7.50
N GLY A 38 -8.95 -1.79 7.72
CA GLY A 38 -9.44 -0.79 8.66
C GLY A 38 -10.11 0.37 7.92
N ARG A 39 -10.72 1.29 8.66
CA ARG A 39 -11.43 2.46 8.09
C ARG A 39 -10.51 3.37 7.26
N HIS A 40 -9.27 3.53 7.70
CA HIS A 40 -8.23 4.35 7.04
C HIS A 40 -6.86 3.70 7.03
N THR A 41 -6.82 2.39 7.34
CA THR A 41 -5.61 1.61 7.47
C THR A 41 -5.75 0.30 6.73
N LEU A 42 -4.64 -0.19 6.20
CA LEU A 42 -4.56 -1.50 5.56
C LEU A 42 -3.51 -2.33 6.29
N GLY A 43 -3.96 -3.42 6.91
CA GLY A 43 -3.10 -4.40 7.55
C GLY A 43 -2.52 -5.34 6.51
N CYS A 44 -1.20 -5.39 6.43
CA CYS A 44 -0.50 -6.25 5.48
C CYS A 44 0.69 -6.97 6.13
N ARG A 45 1.18 -8.01 5.46
CA ARG A 45 2.47 -8.65 5.77
C ARG A 45 3.43 -8.52 4.62
N PHE A 46 4.73 -8.49 4.90
CA PHE A 46 5.73 -8.55 3.83
C PHE A 46 5.67 -9.90 3.11
N ALA A 47 5.49 -9.86 1.78
CA ALA A 47 5.41 -11.07 0.97
C ALA A 47 6.79 -11.73 0.76
N CYS A 48 7.85 -10.92 0.73
CA CYS A 48 9.22 -11.34 0.43
C CYS A 48 10.26 -10.45 1.16
N GLY A 49 11.53 -10.81 1.06
CA GLY A 49 12.66 -10.12 1.66
C GLY A 49 12.93 -10.52 3.12
N GLU A 50 13.88 -9.84 3.75
CA GLU A 50 14.30 -10.09 5.13
C GLU A 50 13.17 -9.93 6.16
N ARG A 51 12.19 -9.08 5.84
CA ARG A 51 11.04 -8.80 6.70
C ARG A 51 9.84 -9.71 6.42
N ARG A 52 9.98 -10.74 5.58
CA ARG A 52 8.88 -11.64 5.18
C ARG A 52 8.07 -12.11 6.39
N GLY A 53 6.75 -12.04 6.27
CA GLY A 53 5.82 -12.42 7.34
C GLY A 53 5.62 -11.38 8.44
N ARG A 54 6.47 -10.34 8.56
CA ARG A 54 6.24 -9.26 9.53
C ARG A 54 5.00 -8.46 9.15
N TYR A 55 4.23 -8.08 10.16
CA TYR A 55 3.02 -7.28 10.00
C TYR A 55 3.32 -5.79 9.91
N VAL A 56 2.55 -5.08 9.11
CA VAL A 56 2.64 -3.63 8.93
C VAL A 56 1.26 -3.03 8.67
N LEU A 57 1.04 -1.83 9.21
CA LEU A 57 -0.16 -1.04 8.96
C LEU A 57 0.20 0.09 7.98
N LEU A 58 -0.43 0.07 6.82
CA LEU A 58 -0.36 1.18 5.88
C LEU A 58 -1.47 2.18 6.20
N GLY A 59 -1.13 3.47 6.28
CA GLY A 59 -2.10 4.55 6.38
C GLY A 59 -2.50 5.08 5.01
N ASN A 60 -3.66 5.73 4.95
CA ASN A 60 -4.07 6.52 3.79
C ASN A 60 -3.05 7.63 3.51
N TYR A 61 -2.55 7.70 2.27
CA TYR A 61 -1.72 8.82 1.84
C TYR A 61 -2.60 9.92 1.25
N THR A 62 -2.43 11.15 1.75
CA THR A 62 -3.06 12.34 1.17
C THR A 62 -2.02 13.10 0.37
N ASP A 63 -2.30 13.37 -0.90
CA ASP A 63 -1.45 14.25 -1.70
C ASP A 63 -1.54 15.68 -1.16
N LYS A 64 -0.50 16.11 -0.43
CA LYS A 64 -0.41 17.44 0.19
C LYS A 64 0.19 18.50 -0.76
N GLY A 65 0.60 18.13 -1.98
CA GLY A 65 1.48 18.95 -2.83
C GLY A 65 0.80 19.62 -4.03
N LEU A 66 -0.44 19.25 -4.37
CA LEU A 66 -1.14 19.82 -5.53
C LEU A 66 -1.93 21.08 -5.14
N SER A 67 -1.53 22.22 -5.69
CA SER A 67 -2.16 23.55 -5.54
C SER A 67 -3.53 23.69 -6.23
N PHE A 68 -4.14 22.60 -6.71
CA PHE A 68 -5.43 22.64 -7.39
C PHE A 68 -6.34 21.44 -7.05
N ARG A 69 -7.55 21.82 -6.60
CA ARG A 69 -8.90 21.21 -6.54
C ARG A 69 -9.16 19.70 -6.41
N HIS A 70 -8.21 18.78 -6.58
CA HIS A 70 -8.44 17.34 -6.40
C HIS A 70 -7.47 16.70 -5.41
N ARG A 71 -7.86 16.71 -4.12
CA ARG A 71 -7.25 15.87 -3.09
C ARG A 71 -7.80 14.45 -3.21
N ARG A 72 -6.94 13.47 -3.54
CA ARG A 72 -7.26 12.05 -3.46
C ARG A 72 -6.58 11.43 -2.26
N THR A 73 -7.38 10.82 -1.39
CA THR A 73 -6.92 10.01 -0.27
C THR A 73 -6.92 8.55 -0.72
N GLN A 74 -5.76 8.00 -1.01
CA GLN A 74 -5.64 6.60 -1.43
C GLN A 74 -4.39 5.96 -0.86
N PHE A 75 -4.44 4.65 -0.63
CA PHE A 75 -3.22 3.89 -0.38
C PHE A 75 -2.34 3.94 -1.64
N PRO A 76 -1.04 4.26 -1.52
CA PRO A 76 -0.17 4.29 -2.68
C PRO A 76 0.28 2.87 -3.04
N ILE A 77 -0.67 2.03 -3.40
CA ILE A 77 -0.48 0.63 -3.73
C ILE A 77 -1.18 0.28 -5.03
N ARG A 78 -0.68 -0.77 -5.70
CA ARG A 78 -1.38 -1.44 -6.79
C ARG A 78 -1.50 -2.93 -6.49
N LEU A 79 -2.52 -3.57 -7.05
CA LEU A 79 -2.55 -5.04 -7.13
C LEU A 79 -1.29 -5.51 -7.87
N ALA A 80 -0.53 -6.39 -7.21
CA ALA A 80 0.53 -7.12 -7.84
C ALA A 80 -0.05 -8.47 -8.26
N LEU A 81 -0.68 -8.48 -9.44
CA LEU A 81 -0.99 -9.73 -10.12
C LEU A 81 0.36 -10.36 -10.49
N SER A 82 0.69 -11.47 -9.86
CA SER A 82 1.69 -12.37 -10.40
C SER A 82 1.15 -13.79 -10.22
N PRO A 83 1.27 -14.64 -11.26
CA PRO A 83 0.75 -16.01 -11.32
C PRO A 83 1.33 -16.93 -10.24
#